data_AF-A0A514X1J8-F1
#
_entry.id   AF-A0A514X1J8-F1
#
_cell.length_a   1.000
_cell.length_b   1.000
_cell.length_c   1.000
_cell.angle_alpha   90.00
_cell.angle_beta   90.00
_cell.angle_gamma   90.00
#
_symmetry.space_group_name_H-M   'P 1'
#
loop_
_entity.id
_entity.type
_entity.pdbx_description
1 polymer ?
#
loop_
_entity_poly.entity_id
_entity_poly.type
_entity_poly.pdbx_seq_one_letter_code
_entity_poly.pdbx_strand_id
1 'polypeptide(L)'
;MDMRLNVFNKYLIVQVLVIIAVTFIFKLIPDRQVAATVAGVLFVVMPLVLLIIEYRRAKFSQKIWYVGVLQFWLMFALPILGIRLLNWGVPFDQLSFMGIPGPVLHQWSSKSYLLMVIITVWCSWKLRKAQNNK
;
A
#
# COMPACT_ATOMS: atom_id res chain seq x y z
N MET A 1 18.41 21.05 -6.65
CA MET A 1 17.14 20.29 -6.54
C MET A 1 17.29 19.29 -5.41
N ASP A 2 16.74 19.61 -4.26
CA ASP A 2 16.99 18.86 -3.03
C ASP A 2 16.34 17.46 -3.12
N MET A 3 17.18 16.42 -3.05
CA MET A 3 16.82 15.02 -3.35
C MET A 3 15.62 14.49 -2.54
N ARG A 4 15.21 15.20 -1.48
CA ARG A 4 14.08 14.86 -0.60
C ARG A 4 12.70 15.04 -1.21
N LEU A 5 12.49 16.04 -2.06
CA LEU A 5 11.17 16.25 -2.68
C LEU A 5 10.87 15.22 -3.77
N ASN A 6 11.88 14.93 -4.58
CA ASN A 6 11.71 14.03 -5.71
C ASN A 6 11.35 12.62 -5.27
N VAL A 7 11.75 12.21 -4.07
CA VAL A 7 11.55 10.84 -3.62
C VAL A 7 10.13 10.58 -3.14
N PHE A 8 9.51 11.48 -2.37
CA PHE A 8 8.08 11.30 -2.00
C PHE A 8 7.15 11.43 -3.21
N ASN A 9 7.49 12.27 -4.21
CA ASN A 9 6.77 12.28 -5.48
C ASN A 9 6.89 10.93 -6.22
N LYS A 10 8.08 10.32 -6.23
CA LYS A 10 8.27 8.96 -6.79
C LYS A 10 7.44 7.92 -6.03
N TYR A 11 7.37 8.00 -4.71
CA TYR A 11 6.52 7.11 -3.91
C TYR A 11 5.04 7.27 -4.25
N LEU A 12 4.56 8.50 -4.43
CA LEU A 12 3.19 8.77 -4.89
C LEU A 12 2.93 8.16 -6.27
N ILE A 13 3.85 8.36 -7.23
CA ILE A 13 3.72 7.77 -8.56
C ILE A 13 3.61 6.25 -8.45
N VAL A 14 4.48 5.60 -7.67
CA VAL A 14 4.42 4.15 -7.45
C VAL A 14 3.08 3.72 -6.84
N GLN A 15 2.57 4.44 -5.83
CA GLN A 15 1.27 4.14 -5.22
C GLN A 15 0.11 4.27 -6.23
N VAL A 16 0.12 5.29 -7.08
CA VAL A 16 -0.90 5.45 -8.13
C VAL A 16 -0.79 4.36 -9.19
N LEU A 17 0.44 4.03 -9.62
CA LEU A 17 0.69 2.97 -10.59
C LEU A 17 0.22 1.61 -10.10
N VAL A 18 0.34 1.31 -8.80
CA VAL A 18 -0.19 0.05 -8.23
C VAL A 18 -1.71 -0.02 -8.36
N ILE A 19 -2.45 1.07 -8.12
CA ILE A 19 -3.92 1.07 -8.29
C ILE A 19 -4.28 0.77 -9.76
N ILE A 20 -3.59 1.43 -10.69
CA ILE A 20 -3.78 1.24 -12.13
C ILE A 20 -3.48 -0.22 -12.49
N ALA A 21 -2.34 -0.76 -12.04
CA ALA A 21 -1.92 -2.13 -12.30
C ALA A 21 -2.95 -3.15 -11.79
N VAL A 22 -3.43 -2.98 -10.55
CA VAL A 22 -4.46 -3.86 -9.96
C VAL A 22 -5.77 -3.81 -10.75
N THR A 23 -6.17 -2.62 -11.20
CA THR A 23 -7.35 -2.47 -12.06
C THR A 23 -7.21 -3.25 -13.36
N PHE A 24 -6.03 -3.20 -14.00
CA PHE A 24 -5.75 -4.00 -15.19
C PHE A 24 -5.69 -5.51 -14.89
N ILE A 25 -5.11 -5.92 -13.76
CA ILE A 25 -5.06 -7.33 -13.34
C ILE A 25 -6.47 -7.93 -13.26
N PHE A 26 -7.41 -7.24 -12.61
CA PHE A 26 -8.80 -7.71 -12.51
C PHE A 26 -9.57 -7.65 -13.83
N LYS A 27 -9.07 -6.93 -14.83
CA LYS A 27 -9.65 -6.87 -16.18
C LYS A 27 -9.07 -7.95 -17.10
N LEU A 28 -7.80 -8.31 -16.94
CA LEU A 28 -7.06 -9.20 -17.83
C LEU A 28 -7.07 -10.66 -17.36
N ILE A 29 -7.15 -10.91 -16.05
CA ILE A 29 -7.16 -12.26 -15.49
C ILE A 29 -8.61 -12.69 -15.22
N PRO A 30 -9.15 -13.70 -15.94
CA PRO A 30 -10.53 -14.16 -15.77
C PRO A 30 -10.79 -14.77 -14.39
N ASP A 31 -9.80 -15.52 -13.89
CA ASP A 31 -9.85 -16.13 -12.57
C ASP A 31 -9.67 -15.04 -11.50
N ARG A 32 -10.78 -14.71 -10.81
CA ARG A 32 -10.82 -13.72 -9.73
C ARG A 32 -9.90 -14.07 -8.56
N GLN A 33 -9.63 -15.35 -8.34
CA GLN A 33 -8.74 -15.81 -7.30
C GLN A 33 -7.28 -15.58 -7.65
N VAL A 34 -6.87 -15.95 -8.85
CA VAL A 34 -5.52 -15.64 -9.33
C VAL A 34 -5.32 -14.12 -9.38
N ALA A 35 -6.30 -13.36 -9.89
CA ALA A 35 -6.26 -11.90 -9.93
C ALA A 35 -6.07 -11.27 -8.53
N ALA A 36 -6.86 -11.72 -7.55
CA ALA A 36 -6.78 -11.22 -6.18
C ALA A 36 -5.45 -11.56 -5.51
N THR A 37 -4.90 -12.75 -5.76
CA THR A 37 -3.59 -13.16 -5.23
C THR A 37 -2.47 -12.31 -5.81
N VAL A 38 -2.45 -12.11 -7.14
CA VAL A 38 -1.43 -11.28 -7.80
C VAL A 38 -1.53 -9.83 -7.34
N ALA A 39 -2.75 -9.29 -7.22
CA ALA A 39 -2.97 -7.95 -6.66
C ALA A 39 -2.50 -7.84 -5.20
N GLY A 40 -2.80 -8.86 -4.38
CA GLY A 40 -2.35 -8.93 -2.99
C GLY A 40 -0.82 -8.93 -2.87
N VAL A 41 -0.13 -9.67 -3.74
CA VAL A 41 1.34 -9.66 -3.80
C VAL A 41 1.87 -8.27 -4.11
N LEU A 42 1.27 -7.54 -5.06
CA LEU A 42 1.67 -6.14 -5.33
C LEU A 42 1.49 -5.24 -4.11
N PHE A 43 0.37 -5.36 -3.40
CA PHE A 43 0.11 -4.59 -2.18
C PHE A 43 0.99 -4.98 -0.99
N VAL A 44 1.62 -6.17 -0.99
CA VAL A 44 2.60 -6.56 0.02
C VAL A 44 4.01 -6.11 -0.37
N VAL A 45 4.40 -6.30 -1.63
CA VAL A 45 5.75 -6.00 -2.13
C VAL A 45 5.99 -4.50 -2.21
N MET A 46 5.03 -3.72 -2.71
CA MET A 46 5.20 -2.28 -2.86
C MET A 46 5.55 -1.56 -1.56
N PRO A 47 4.75 -1.65 -0.46
CA PRO A 47 5.07 -0.95 0.77
C PRO A 47 6.38 -1.45 1.40
N LEU A 48 6.70 -2.73 1.28
CA LEU A 48 7.98 -3.28 1.72
C LEU A 48 9.16 -2.62 0.98
N VAL A 49 9.09 -2.52 -0.35
CA VAL A 49 10.11 -1.86 -1.17
C VAL A 49 10.23 -0.38 -0.80
N LEU A 50 9.11 0.33 -0.62
CA LEU A 50 9.12 1.74 -0.21
C LEU A 50 9.78 1.92 1.16
N LEU A 51 9.46 1.08 2.15
CA LEU A 51 10.07 1.10 3.48
C LEU A 51 11.58 0.87 3.42
N ILE A 52 12.03 -0.12 2.66
CA ILE A 52 13.46 -0.44 2.50
C ILE A 52 14.20 0.73 1.86
N ILE A 53 13.68 1.29 0.75
CA ILE A 53 14.31 2.40 0.04
C ILE A 53 14.42 3.62 0.95
N GLU A 54 13.34 4.00 1.64
CA GLU A 54 13.37 5.17 2.52
C GLU A 54 14.29 4.93 3.73
N TYR A 55 14.43 3.69 4.20
CA TYR A 55 15.27 3.37 5.35
C TYR A 55 16.74 3.53 5.00
N ARG A 56 17.15 2.96 3.86
CA ARG A 56 18.51 3.09 3.33
C ARG A 56 18.88 4.54 3.05
N ARG A 57 17.90 5.34 2.62
CA ARG A 57 18.10 6.72 2.20
C ARG A 57 18.14 7.73 3.34
N ALA A 58 17.20 7.65 4.28
CA ALA A 58 16.96 8.72 5.24
C ALA A 58 16.76 8.24 6.68
N LYS A 59 17.04 6.95 6.97
CA LYS A 59 17.06 6.34 8.32
C LYS A 59 15.96 6.86 9.25
N PHE A 60 14.71 6.49 9.00
CA PHE A 60 13.52 6.87 9.80
C PHE A 60 13.25 8.39 9.97
N SER A 61 13.80 9.26 9.11
CA SER A 61 13.59 10.71 9.21
C SER A 61 12.11 11.14 9.17
N GLN A 62 11.24 10.41 8.46
CA GLN A 62 9.81 10.72 8.33
C GLN A 62 8.94 9.70 9.09
N LYS A 63 8.98 9.73 10.43
CA LYS A 63 8.30 8.76 11.31
C LYS A 63 6.82 8.54 10.97
N ILE A 64 6.08 9.62 10.71
CA ILE A 64 4.64 9.55 10.39
C ILE A 64 4.39 8.76 9.10
N TRP A 65 5.24 8.95 8.09
CA TRP A 65 5.15 8.19 6.84
C TRP A 65 5.46 6.71 7.06
N TYR A 66 6.50 6.38 7.83
CA TYR A 66 6.80 4.99 8.19
C TYR A 66 5.66 4.30 8.89
N VAL A 67 5.07 4.95 9.90
CA VAL A 67 3.94 4.41 10.65
C VAL A 67 2.75 4.20 9.72
N GLY A 68 2.45 5.15 8.82
CA GLY A 68 1.37 5.00 7.84
C GLY A 68 1.56 3.81 6.91
N VAL A 69 2.77 3.62 6.36
CA VAL A 69 3.07 2.50 5.45
C VAL A 69 3.10 1.16 6.21
N LEU A 70 3.69 1.10 7.40
CA LEU A 70 3.72 -0.09 8.25
C LEU A 70 2.33 -0.52 8.70
N GLN A 71 1.48 0.44 9.07
CA GLN A 71 0.10 0.19 9.46
C GLN A 71 -0.65 -0.51 8.32
N PHE A 72 -0.61 0.04 7.10
CA PHE A 72 -1.22 -0.59 5.92
C PHE A 72 -0.66 -2.00 5.68
N TRP A 73 0.66 -2.15 5.74
CA TRP A 73 1.33 -3.40 5.42
C TRP A 73 0.99 -4.53 6.42
N LEU A 74 1.13 -4.26 7.71
CA LEU A 74 0.94 -5.25 8.78
C LEU A 74 -0.54 -5.55 9.05
N MET A 75 -1.41 -4.53 9.00
CA MET A 75 -2.82 -4.71 9.39
C MET A 75 -3.71 -5.16 8.24
N PHE A 76 -3.32 -4.88 6.99
CA PHE A 76 -4.20 -5.14 5.84
C PHE A 76 -3.52 -5.97 4.75
N ALA A 77 -2.39 -5.52 4.21
CA ALA A 77 -1.78 -6.21 3.07
C ALA A 77 -1.38 -7.67 3.39
N LEU A 78 -0.64 -7.88 4.49
CA LEU A 78 -0.23 -9.22 4.92
C LEU A 78 -1.41 -10.10 5.34
N PRO A 79 -2.35 -9.66 6.19
CA PRO A 79 -3.49 -10.50 6.57
C PRO A 79 -4.36 -10.88 5.37
N ILE A 80 -4.71 -9.93 4.49
CA ILE A 80 -5.59 -10.20 3.34
C ILE A 80 -4.94 -11.22 2.39
N LEU A 81 -3.65 -11.04 2.06
CA LEU A 81 -2.94 -12.02 1.23
C LEU A 81 -2.82 -13.37 1.95
N GLY A 82 -2.50 -13.36 3.25
CA GLY A 82 -2.37 -14.57 4.06
C GLY A 82 -3.64 -15.41 4.07
N ILE A 83 -4.79 -14.82 4.37
CA ILE A 83 -6.08 -15.53 4.37
C ILE A 83 -6.38 -16.06 2.96
N ARG A 84 -6.07 -15.28 1.92
CA ARG A 84 -6.31 -15.69 0.53
C ARG A 84 -5.51 -16.92 0.13
N LEU A 85 -4.25 -17.00 0.58
CA LEU A 85 -3.37 -18.14 0.31
C LEU A 85 -3.75 -19.36 1.16
N LEU A 86 -4.10 -19.16 2.43
CA LEU A 86 -4.47 -20.24 3.35
C LEU A 86 -5.83 -20.88 3.01
N ASN A 87 -6.75 -20.13 2.42
CA ASN A 87 -8.09 -20.60 2.06
C ASN A 87 -8.27 -20.66 0.54
N TRP A 88 -7.32 -21.32 -0.13
CA TRP A 88 -7.36 -21.46 -1.59
C TRP A 88 -8.60 -22.24 -2.04
N GLY A 89 -9.36 -21.68 -2.98
CA GLY A 89 -10.59 -22.28 -3.53
C GLY A 89 -11.86 -21.76 -2.86
N VAL A 90 -11.73 -21.01 -1.77
CA VAL A 90 -12.88 -20.39 -1.09
C VAL A 90 -13.14 -18.99 -1.67
N PRO A 91 -14.38 -18.65 -2.04
CA PRO A 91 -14.77 -17.30 -2.44
C PRO A 91 -14.43 -16.26 -1.36
N PHE A 92 -13.95 -15.08 -1.76
CA PHE A 92 -13.44 -14.08 -0.82
C PHE A 92 -14.52 -13.49 0.10
N ASP A 93 -15.77 -13.47 -0.37
CA ASP A 93 -16.97 -13.07 0.38
C ASP A 93 -17.32 -14.04 1.52
N GLN A 94 -16.86 -15.29 1.45
CA GLN A 94 -17.05 -16.29 2.50
C GLN A 94 -15.89 -16.31 3.51
N LEU A 95 -14.79 -15.61 3.22
CA LEU A 95 -13.65 -15.53 4.12
C LEU A 95 -13.92 -14.59 5.27
N SER A 96 -13.39 -14.92 6.44
CA SER A 96 -13.35 -14.02 7.59
C SER A 96 -12.00 -14.09 8.28
N PHE A 97 -11.60 -13.00 8.93
CA PHE A 97 -10.39 -12.91 9.73
C PHE A 97 -10.72 -12.35 11.09
N MET A 98 -10.45 -13.13 12.15
CA MET A 98 -10.79 -12.73 13.52
C MET A 98 -12.26 -12.27 13.66
N GLY A 99 -13.19 -12.94 12.95
CA GLY A 99 -14.61 -12.58 12.94
C GLY A 99 -15.00 -11.43 12.01
N ILE A 100 -14.05 -10.77 11.33
CA ILE A 100 -14.33 -9.69 10.37
C ILE A 100 -14.48 -10.29 8.96
N PRO A 101 -15.61 -10.04 8.26
CA PRO A 101 -15.80 -10.52 6.88
C PRO A 101 -14.76 -9.97 5.90
N GLY A 102 -14.32 -10.78 4.94
CA GLY A 102 -13.36 -10.43 3.89
C GLY A 102 -13.72 -9.14 3.14
N PRO A 103 -14.97 -8.96 2.66
CA PRO A 103 -15.38 -7.72 1.98
C PRO A 103 -15.24 -6.47 2.85
N VAL A 104 -15.53 -6.60 4.15
CA VAL A 104 -15.37 -5.50 5.11
C VAL A 104 -13.88 -5.20 5.26
N LEU A 105 -13.04 -6.21 5.48
CA LEU A 105 -11.59 -6.07 5.55
C LEU A 105 -10.99 -5.39 4.31
N HIS A 106 -11.46 -5.74 3.12
CA HIS A 106 -11.03 -5.11 1.88
C HIS A 106 -11.46 -3.63 1.82
N GLN A 107 -12.67 -3.27 2.25
CA GLN A 107 -13.09 -1.87 2.33
C GLN A 107 -12.24 -1.04 3.29
N TRP A 108 -11.91 -1.59 4.46
CA TRP A 108 -11.02 -0.95 5.43
C TRP A 108 -9.59 -0.82 4.89
N SER A 109 -9.10 -1.85 4.20
CA SER A 109 -7.81 -1.83 3.51
C SER A 109 -7.74 -0.70 2.48
N SER A 110 -8.78 -0.52 1.66
CA SER A 110 -8.83 0.58 0.68
C SER A 110 -8.78 1.97 1.36
N LYS A 111 -9.45 2.14 2.50
CA LYS A 111 -9.39 3.39 3.27
C LYS A 111 -8.01 3.62 3.89
N SER A 112 -7.39 2.57 4.43
CA SER A 112 -6.01 2.61 4.95
C SER A 112 -4.99 2.92 3.85
N TYR A 113 -5.17 2.35 2.67
CA TYR A 113 -4.35 2.65 1.50
C TYR A 113 -4.46 4.13 1.11
N LEU A 114 -5.69 4.66 1.04
CA LEU A 114 -5.92 6.07 0.77
C LEU A 114 -5.27 6.97 1.84
N LEU A 115 -5.36 6.60 3.11
CA LEU A 115 -4.68 7.30 4.20
C LEU A 115 -3.16 7.31 4.01
N MET A 116 -2.55 6.18 3.62
CA MET A 116 -1.12 6.11 3.30
C MET A 116 -0.75 7.03 2.13
N VAL A 117 -1.58 7.12 1.09
CA VAL A 117 -1.40 8.07 -0.01
C VAL A 117 -1.47 9.52 0.50
N ILE A 118 -2.48 9.86 1.30
CA ILE A 118 -2.64 11.21 1.89
C ILE A 118 -1.42 11.58 2.75
N ILE A 119 -0.92 10.66 3.58
CA ILE A 119 0.30 10.87 4.39
C ILE A 119 1.51 11.11 3.47
N THR A 120 1.62 10.36 2.37
CA THR A 120 2.70 10.54 1.39
C THR A 120 2.62 11.91 0.70
N VAL A 121 1.42 12.38 0.35
CA VAL A 121 1.19 13.74 -0.17
C VAL A 121 1.57 14.80 0.86
N TRP A 122 1.12 14.63 2.10
CA TRP A 122 1.41 15.57 3.18
C TRP A 122 2.91 15.68 3.48
N CYS A 123 3.63 14.54 3.53
CA CYS A 123 5.08 14.53 3.69
C CYS A 123 5.79 15.22 2.51
N SER A 124 5.34 14.98 1.27
CA SER A 124 5.87 15.70 0.09
C SER A 124 5.66 17.21 0.23
N TRP A 125 4.45 17.65 0.54
CA TRP A 125 4.11 19.07 0.69
C TRP A 125 4.88 19.75 1.83
N LYS A 126 4.96 19.11 3.00
CA LYS A 126 5.70 19.61 4.17
C LYS A 126 7.17 19.86 3.83
N LEU A 127 7.80 18.92 3.11
CA LEU A 127 9.19 19.08 2.69
C LEU A 127 9.36 20.21 1.66
N ARG A 128 8.39 20.41 0.74
CA ARG A 128 8.42 21.52 -0.23
C ARG A 128 8.41 22.87 0.48
N LYS A 129 7.48 23.05 1.44
CA LYS A 129 7.36 24.28 2.20
C LYS A 129 8.64 24.60 3.00
N ALA A 130 9.28 23.58 3.57
CA ALA A 130 10.52 23.75 4.32
C ALA A 130 11.72 24.19 3.44
N GLN A 131 11.67 23.97 2.13
CA GLN A 131 12.70 24.42 1.19
C GLN A 131 12.45 25.83 0.67
N ASN A 132 11.19 26.18 0.40
CA ASN A 132 10.84 27.52 -0.07
C ASN A 132 11.05 28.60 0.99
N ASN A 133 11.12 28.21 2.27
CA ASN A 133 11.38 29.11 3.41
C ASN A 133 12.88 29.20 3.77
N LYS A 134 13.78 28.60 2.98
CA LYS A 134 15.23 28.70 3.11
C LYS A 134 15.79 29.48 1.93
#